data_AF-A0A959G013-F1
#
_entry.id   AF-A0A959G013-F1
#
_cell.length_a   1.000
_cell.length_b   1.000
_cell.length_c   1.000
_cell.angle_alpha   90.00
_cell.angle_beta   90.00
_cell.angle_gamma   90.00
#
_symmetry.space_group_name_H-M   'P 1'
#
loop_
_entity.id
_entity.type
_entity.pdbx_description
1 polymer ?
#
loop_
_entity_poly.entity_id
_entity_poly.type
_entity_poly.pdbx_seq_one_letter_code
_entity_poly.pdbx_strand_id
1 'polypeptide(L)'
;MRHFTKILLLIFPLLVAGCLITSTRRPQYQQKVRFTLPSDGWDKSFYNGGYKDGFEKGQAKGWQEGYDAGWSAGHKTGLEEGIIVGKDKALQELEEVDRILKEGGMQWRQVMYNYLYYQDRSDAITAARQEGRTAGLIQGKRLAGDSMFIVGLNRGLDSIYEISLRKGQHLKAPRDKREYGNLGIDYENIARFMAEKLEDRSYLSQTDFSGKLRAVHTSFIYVVGEMTQLDTLERIDMYQRYEELHQDLAAYYYKIYLQNVKVKNRDLDKGFYSYDYYVSNKEFIGVIKAGLCSLMDVLVTFAKNNSQCAATDGFEIMGHICEYLQDRILLEFEDFLLKSALIFDYDRNIDHLTHMTRQILGQSIVEVRTEGIQPVTVQPGTPDFNTTIQGEVVYVVSVGFDTTQIKVRVDHNEKIFIVELSDQPVVLEILDKYPKVQALEADTYCPPSETGSYKKLNLEEADFEALVQQANFNKAQVQARLKPFKKAIGLAYRSHLIKILEPAVSLPLSCYDVRLEFGRHRIPLLETACVH
;
A
#
# COMPACT_ATOMS: atom_id res chain seq x y z
N MET A 1 -43.56 36.15 -46.84
CA MET A 1 -44.19 34.91 -47.37
C MET A 1 -43.59 34.60 -48.72
N ARG A 2 -43.28 33.31 -48.98
CA ARG A 2 -42.61 32.71 -50.15
C ARG A 2 -41.07 32.83 -50.15
N HIS A 3 -40.42 31.77 -49.65
CA HIS A 3 -39.33 31.02 -50.29
C HIS A 3 -38.71 30.04 -49.27
N PHE A 4 -39.35 28.89 -49.04
CA PHE A 4 -38.74 27.78 -48.31
C PHE A 4 -39.45 26.46 -48.68
N THR A 5 -39.19 25.98 -49.90
CA THR A 5 -39.50 24.61 -50.35
C THR A 5 -38.83 24.42 -51.70
N LYS A 6 -37.65 23.78 -51.75
CA LYS A 6 -37.11 23.05 -52.94
C LYS A 6 -35.65 22.52 -52.81
N ILE A 7 -35.18 22.10 -51.64
CA ILE A 7 -33.91 21.33 -51.55
C ILE A 7 -34.10 20.19 -50.55
N LEU A 8 -34.92 19.21 -50.91
CA LEU A 8 -34.98 17.92 -50.22
C LEU A 8 -35.57 16.86 -51.15
N LEU A 9 -34.94 16.65 -52.31
CA LEU A 9 -35.28 15.58 -53.25
C LEU A 9 -34.21 15.54 -54.33
N LEU A 10 -33.07 14.92 -54.04
CA LEU A 10 -32.07 14.38 -54.97
C LEU A 10 -30.86 13.96 -54.12
N ILE A 11 -30.80 12.69 -53.74
CA ILE A 11 -29.65 11.83 -53.41
C ILE A 11 -30.27 10.67 -52.62
N PHE A 12 -30.96 9.75 -53.30
CA PHE A 12 -31.25 8.38 -52.86
C PHE A 12 -31.96 7.66 -54.04
N PRO A 13 -31.19 7.28 -55.07
CA PRO A 13 -31.11 5.85 -55.36
C PRO A 13 -29.74 5.45 -55.93
N LEU A 14 -28.89 4.83 -55.11
CA LEU A 14 -27.66 4.15 -55.57
C LEU A 14 -27.42 2.89 -54.71
N LEU A 15 -28.49 2.11 -54.50
CA LEU A 15 -28.46 0.89 -53.68
C LEU A 15 -29.21 -0.27 -54.35
N VAL A 16 -29.07 -0.48 -55.67
CA VAL A 16 -29.41 -1.79 -56.29
C VAL A 16 -28.58 -2.01 -57.55
N ALA A 17 -27.38 -2.58 -57.42
CA ALA A 17 -26.72 -3.41 -58.45
C ALA A 17 -25.33 -3.82 -57.96
N GLY A 18 -25.23 -4.98 -57.32
CA GLY A 18 -23.96 -5.53 -56.86
C GLY A 18 -24.08 -6.95 -56.33
N CYS A 19 -24.89 -7.79 -56.97
CA CYS A 19 -24.88 -9.23 -56.73
C CYS A 19 -23.87 -9.90 -57.68
N LEU A 20 -23.27 -10.98 -57.16
CA LEU A 20 -22.55 -12.07 -57.85
C LEU A 20 -21.01 -11.97 -57.90
N ILE A 21 -20.38 -12.26 -56.76
CA ILE A 21 -19.19 -13.13 -56.74
C ILE A 21 -19.44 -14.23 -55.69
N THR A 22 -19.76 -15.42 -56.19
CA THR A 22 -19.81 -16.67 -55.43
C THR A 22 -18.40 -17.07 -55.02
N SER A 23 -18.06 -16.82 -53.75
CA SER A 23 -16.88 -17.41 -53.10
C SER A 23 -17.26 -18.78 -52.54
N THR A 24 -16.99 -19.84 -53.29
CA THR A 24 -16.98 -21.21 -52.76
C THR A 24 -15.68 -21.43 -51.98
N ARG A 25 -15.63 -20.94 -50.73
CA ARG A 25 -14.65 -21.44 -49.75
C ARG A 25 -15.13 -22.77 -49.22
N ARG A 26 -14.40 -23.84 -49.54
CA ARG A 26 -14.54 -25.16 -48.92
C ARG A 26 -14.48 -24.99 -47.39
N PRO A 27 -15.33 -25.67 -46.60
CA PRO A 27 -15.14 -25.73 -45.17
C PRO A 27 -13.83 -26.47 -44.92
N GLN A 28 -12.79 -25.75 -44.49
CA GLN A 28 -11.65 -26.38 -43.85
C GLN A 28 -12.17 -27.01 -42.57
N TYR A 29 -12.10 -28.34 -42.56
CA TYR A 29 -12.31 -29.18 -41.41
C TYR A 29 -11.38 -28.67 -40.31
N GLN A 30 -11.88 -27.86 -39.38
CA GLN A 30 -11.19 -27.57 -38.14
C GLN A 30 -11.12 -28.89 -37.39
N GLN A 31 -10.00 -29.61 -37.53
CA GLN A 31 -9.65 -30.62 -36.56
C GLN A 31 -9.53 -29.89 -35.23
N LYS A 32 -10.54 -30.07 -34.40
CA LYS A 32 -10.53 -29.68 -33.00
C LYS A 32 -9.45 -30.54 -32.35
N VAL A 33 -8.20 -30.07 -32.39
CA VAL A 33 -7.11 -30.68 -31.62
C VAL A 33 -7.50 -30.50 -30.16
N ARG A 34 -8.14 -31.51 -29.58
CA ARG A 34 -8.24 -31.63 -28.13
C ARG A 34 -6.83 -31.89 -27.66
N PHE A 35 -6.14 -30.83 -27.27
CA PHE A 35 -4.95 -30.95 -26.46
C PHE A 35 -5.40 -31.55 -25.12
N THR A 36 -5.28 -32.87 -25.02
CA THR A 36 -5.28 -33.55 -23.73
C THR A 36 -3.86 -33.41 -23.23
N LEU A 37 -3.69 -32.66 -22.14
CA LEU A 37 -2.45 -32.66 -21.38
C LEU A 37 -1.98 -34.12 -21.23
N PRO A 38 -0.75 -34.49 -21.64
CA PRO A 38 -0.25 -35.82 -21.36
C PRO A 38 0.05 -35.87 -19.86
N SER A 39 -0.95 -36.23 -19.06
CA SER A 39 -0.77 -36.57 -17.64
C SER A 39 0.33 -37.62 -17.46
N ASP A 40 0.55 -38.44 -18.49
CA ASP A 40 1.35 -39.66 -18.39
C ASP A 40 2.84 -39.44 -18.75
N GLY A 41 3.17 -38.28 -19.35
CA GLY A 41 4.54 -37.96 -19.78
C GLY A 41 5.38 -37.31 -18.67
N TRP A 42 4.72 -36.52 -17.82
CA TRP A 42 5.38 -35.86 -16.68
C TRP A 42 5.81 -36.89 -15.64
N ASP A 43 4.96 -37.86 -15.31
CA ASP A 43 5.23 -38.87 -14.28
C ASP A 43 6.34 -39.89 -14.62
N LYS A 44 6.80 -39.95 -15.89
CA LYS A 44 7.74 -40.98 -16.38
C LYS A 44 9.15 -40.48 -16.68
N SER A 45 9.48 -39.20 -16.40
CA SER A 45 10.83 -38.70 -16.62
C SER A 45 11.82 -39.26 -15.58
N PHE A 46 13.05 -39.58 -16.01
CA PHE A 46 14.14 -40.02 -15.12
C PHE A 46 14.41 -38.99 -14.01
N TYR A 47 14.18 -37.70 -14.31
CA TYR A 47 14.24 -36.58 -13.38
C TYR A 47 13.19 -36.67 -12.27
N ASN A 48 11.95 -37.03 -12.58
CA ASN A 48 10.92 -37.24 -11.56
C ASN A 48 11.19 -38.49 -10.73
N GLY A 49 11.83 -39.53 -11.27
CA GLY A 49 12.24 -40.69 -10.46
C GLY A 49 13.18 -40.31 -9.32
N GLY A 50 14.26 -39.59 -9.60
CA GLY A 50 15.23 -39.16 -8.59
C GLY A 50 14.70 -38.06 -7.67
N TYR A 51 13.95 -37.09 -8.22
CA TYR A 51 13.33 -36.02 -7.44
C TYR A 51 12.26 -36.57 -6.49
N LYS A 52 11.37 -37.44 -6.98
CA LYS A 52 10.32 -38.07 -6.19
C LYS A 52 10.91 -38.99 -5.13
N ASP A 53 11.88 -39.83 -5.47
CA ASP A 53 12.52 -40.73 -4.51
C ASP A 53 13.32 -39.96 -3.43
N GLY A 54 14.03 -38.89 -3.81
CA GLY A 54 14.73 -38.00 -2.88
C GLY A 54 13.78 -37.23 -1.95
N PHE A 55 12.71 -36.68 -2.51
CA PHE A 55 11.67 -35.97 -1.77
C PHE A 55 10.90 -36.91 -0.83
N GLU A 56 10.47 -38.08 -1.31
CA GLU A 56 9.75 -39.08 -0.52
C GLU A 56 10.62 -39.62 0.63
N LYS A 57 11.90 -39.92 0.39
CA LYS A 57 12.84 -40.36 1.44
C LYS A 57 13.14 -39.26 2.46
N GLY A 58 13.37 -38.04 1.99
CA GLY A 58 13.63 -36.88 2.84
C GLY A 58 12.42 -36.51 3.71
N GLN A 59 11.23 -36.52 3.11
CA GLN A 59 9.96 -36.27 3.78
C GLN A 59 9.66 -37.36 4.81
N ALA A 60 9.80 -38.64 4.46
CA ALA A 60 9.54 -39.75 5.39
C ALA A 60 10.48 -39.70 6.60
N LYS A 61 11.78 -39.47 6.39
CA LYS A 61 12.76 -39.38 7.48
C LYS A 61 12.54 -38.14 8.35
N GLY A 62 12.30 -36.98 7.74
CA GLY A 62 11.99 -35.74 8.46
C GLY A 62 10.69 -35.81 9.24
N TRP A 63 9.69 -36.52 8.72
CA TRP A 63 8.44 -36.79 9.42
C TRP A 63 8.63 -37.64 10.66
N GLN A 64 9.39 -38.73 10.55
CA GLN A 64 9.61 -39.61 11.68
C GLN A 64 10.39 -38.92 12.79
N GLU A 65 11.47 -38.23 12.45
CA GLU A 65 12.29 -37.52 13.44
C GLU A 65 11.55 -36.33 14.09
N GLY A 66 10.78 -35.57 13.31
CA GLY A 66 9.97 -34.46 13.83
C GLY A 66 8.83 -34.95 14.72
N TYR A 67 8.21 -36.07 14.37
CA TYR A 67 7.20 -36.72 15.20
C TYR A 67 7.79 -37.20 16.53
N ASP A 68 8.92 -37.91 16.50
CA ASP A 68 9.57 -38.43 17.70
C ASP A 68 10.04 -37.31 18.63
N ALA A 69 10.60 -36.23 18.08
CA ALA A 69 11.05 -35.07 18.85
C ALA A 69 9.89 -34.31 19.50
N GLY A 70 8.84 -34.01 18.73
CA GLY A 70 7.67 -33.30 19.27
C GLY A 70 6.85 -34.13 20.24
N TRP A 71 6.75 -35.45 20.00
CA TRP A 71 6.13 -36.39 20.91
C TRP A 71 6.90 -36.46 22.23
N SER A 72 8.22 -36.62 22.18
CA SER A 72 9.06 -36.66 23.38
C SER A 72 8.99 -35.36 24.18
N ALA A 73 9.08 -34.20 23.49
CA ALA A 73 9.01 -32.89 24.13
C ALA A 73 7.64 -32.65 24.78
N GLY A 74 6.53 -32.84 24.06
CA GLY A 74 5.20 -32.57 24.62
C GLY A 74 4.74 -33.63 25.62
N HIS A 75 5.14 -34.89 25.47
CA HIS A 75 4.87 -35.91 26.47
C HIS A 75 5.63 -35.63 27.77
N LYS A 76 6.90 -35.21 27.70
CA LYS A 76 7.68 -34.87 28.90
C LYS A 76 7.15 -33.60 29.57
N THR A 77 7.06 -32.49 28.83
CA THR A 77 6.64 -31.20 29.37
C THR A 77 5.19 -31.25 29.86
N GLY A 78 4.28 -31.85 29.09
CA GLY A 78 2.87 -31.93 29.49
C GLY A 78 2.62 -32.90 30.65
N LEU A 79 3.42 -33.95 30.81
CA LEU A 79 3.35 -34.82 31.98
C LEU A 79 3.93 -34.13 33.23
N GLU A 80 5.06 -33.45 33.10
CA GLU A 80 5.70 -32.71 34.20
C GLU A 80 4.82 -31.55 34.67
N GLU A 81 4.31 -30.72 33.75
CA GLU A 81 3.37 -29.63 34.06
C GLU A 81 2.04 -30.15 34.62
N GLY A 82 1.49 -31.23 34.05
CA GLY A 82 0.28 -31.86 34.56
C GLY A 82 0.44 -32.40 35.98
N ILE A 83 1.60 -32.96 36.32
CA ILE A 83 1.92 -33.41 37.69
C ILE A 83 2.03 -32.21 38.64
N ILE A 84 2.66 -31.12 38.22
CA ILE A 84 2.80 -29.90 39.04
C ILE A 84 1.42 -29.29 39.31
N VAL A 85 0.61 -29.06 38.27
CA VAL A 85 -0.73 -28.48 38.41
C VAL A 85 -1.63 -29.37 39.27
N GLY A 86 -1.58 -30.69 39.08
CA GLY A 86 -2.34 -31.63 39.89
C GLY A 86 -1.90 -31.63 41.37
N LYS A 87 -0.60 -31.49 41.62
CA LYS A 87 -0.05 -31.40 42.99
C LYS A 87 -0.45 -30.11 43.68
N ASP A 88 -0.38 -28.97 42.99
CA ASP A 88 -0.75 -27.67 43.54
C ASP A 88 -2.24 -27.60 43.90
N LYS A 89 -3.10 -28.16 43.03
CA LYS A 89 -4.54 -28.26 43.30
C LYS A 89 -4.84 -29.15 44.52
N ALA A 90 -4.15 -30.28 44.64
CA ALA A 90 -4.28 -31.16 45.80
C ALA A 90 -3.77 -30.49 47.10
N LEU A 91 -2.72 -29.67 47.03
CA LEU A 91 -2.20 -28.90 48.15
C LEU A 91 -3.18 -27.82 48.59
N GLN A 92 -3.78 -27.07 47.66
CA GLN A 92 -4.81 -26.08 47.97
C GLN A 92 -6.02 -26.71 48.66
N GLU A 93 -6.47 -27.88 48.20
CA GLU A 93 -7.57 -28.61 48.85
C GLU A 93 -7.19 -29.14 50.24
N LEU A 94 -5.92 -29.44 50.49
CA LEU A 94 -5.42 -29.84 51.81
C LEU A 94 -5.29 -28.64 52.75
N GLU A 95 -4.80 -27.50 52.26
CA GLU A 95 -4.71 -26.24 53.01
C GLU A 95 -6.09 -25.72 53.42
N GLU A 96 -7.08 -25.83 52.53
CA GLU A 96 -8.47 -25.51 52.82
C GLU A 96 -9.03 -26.38 53.96
N VAL A 97 -8.65 -27.66 53.98
CA VAL A 97 -9.06 -28.59 55.04
C VAL A 97 -8.32 -28.30 56.33
N ASP A 98 -7.03 -28.00 56.30
CA ASP A 98 -6.25 -27.58 57.48
C ASP A 98 -6.81 -26.29 58.09
N ARG A 99 -7.23 -25.33 57.25
CA ARG A 99 -7.93 -24.13 57.69
C ARG A 99 -9.23 -24.46 58.42
N ILE A 100 -10.09 -25.30 57.82
CA ILE A 100 -11.34 -25.76 58.44
C ILE A 100 -11.06 -26.51 59.76
N LEU A 101 -9.98 -27.30 59.84
CA LEU A 101 -9.57 -28.03 61.04
C LEU A 101 -9.11 -27.09 62.17
N LYS A 102 -8.42 -26.00 61.84
CA LYS A 102 -7.97 -24.99 62.82
C LYS A 102 -9.12 -24.15 63.39
N GLU A 103 -10.20 -24.01 62.64
CA GLU A 103 -11.37 -23.21 63.02
C GLU A 103 -12.46 -24.03 63.76
N GLY A 104 -12.45 -25.36 63.64
CA GLY A 104 -13.50 -26.24 64.18
C GLY A 104 -13.18 -26.92 65.53
N GLY A 105 -13.76 -26.43 66.63
CA GLY A 105 -13.72 -27.09 67.94
C GLY A 105 -14.59 -28.36 68.03
N MET A 106 -14.04 -29.41 68.66
CA MET A 106 -14.63 -30.67 69.19
C MET A 106 -15.66 -31.51 68.39
N GLN A 107 -16.20 -31.08 67.25
CA GLN A 107 -17.02 -31.92 66.34
C GLN A 107 -16.16 -32.75 65.35
N TRP A 108 -14.85 -32.79 65.59
CA TRP A 108 -13.81 -33.31 64.68
C TRP A 108 -13.96 -34.79 64.32
N ARG A 109 -14.55 -35.64 65.18
CA ARG A 109 -14.72 -37.07 64.89
C ARG A 109 -15.65 -37.32 63.71
N GLN A 110 -16.70 -36.53 63.53
CA GLN A 110 -17.65 -36.73 62.42
C GLN A 110 -17.06 -36.26 61.08
N VAL A 111 -16.28 -35.17 61.10
CA VAL A 111 -15.58 -34.64 59.92
C VAL A 111 -14.43 -35.57 59.52
N MET A 112 -13.63 -36.05 60.47
CA MET A 112 -12.57 -37.04 60.20
C MET A 112 -13.11 -38.40 59.76
N TYR A 113 -14.24 -38.85 60.29
CA TYR A 113 -14.87 -40.10 59.86
C TYR A 113 -15.42 -39.98 58.42
N ASN A 114 -15.95 -38.82 58.03
CA ASN A 114 -16.32 -38.58 56.63
C ASN A 114 -15.09 -38.40 55.74
N TYR A 115 -14.04 -37.71 56.20
CA TYR A 115 -12.86 -37.39 55.40
C TYR A 115 -11.93 -38.59 55.16
N LEU A 116 -11.78 -39.51 56.14
CA LEU A 116 -10.98 -40.73 56.00
C LEU A 116 -11.71 -41.86 55.25
N TYR A 117 -13.03 -41.79 55.11
CA TYR A 117 -13.84 -42.82 54.43
C TYR A 117 -14.06 -42.53 52.93
N TYR A 118 -13.55 -41.41 52.41
CA TYR A 118 -13.51 -41.15 50.97
C TYR A 118 -12.28 -41.81 50.32
N GLN A 119 -12.47 -43.10 50.02
CA GLN A 119 -11.66 -43.88 49.07
C GLN A 119 -11.55 -43.22 47.66
N ASP A 120 -12.34 -42.17 47.42
CA ASP A 120 -12.56 -41.45 46.15
C ASP A 120 -11.53 -40.31 45.87
N ARG A 121 -10.66 -39.94 46.83
CA ARG A 121 -9.61 -38.94 46.57
C ARG A 121 -8.39 -39.49 45.83
N SER A 122 -8.17 -40.80 45.91
CA SER A 122 -7.31 -41.52 44.97
C SER A 122 -7.79 -41.26 43.54
N ASP A 123 -9.12 -41.27 43.34
CA ASP A 123 -9.72 -41.12 42.02
C ASP A 123 -9.65 -39.68 41.54
N ALA A 124 -9.72 -38.68 42.43
CA ALA A 124 -9.48 -37.28 42.07
C ALA A 124 -8.03 -37.00 41.63
N ILE A 125 -7.03 -37.51 42.37
CA ILE A 125 -5.61 -37.38 42.00
C ILE A 125 -5.32 -38.20 40.72
N THR A 126 -5.95 -39.36 40.57
CA THR A 126 -5.80 -40.21 39.38
C THR A 126 -6.48 -39.57 38.16
N ALA A 127 -7.64 -38.93 38.33
CA ALA A 127 -8.33 -38.17 37.30
C ALA A 127 -7.52 -36.93 36.88
N ALA A 128 -6.98 -36.16 37.83
CA ALA A 128 -6.11 -35.02 37.52
C ALA A 128 -4.81 -35.45 36.81
N ARG A 129 -4.21 -36.58 37.21
CA ARG A 129 -3.06 -37.18 36.50
C ARG A 129 -3.43 -37.62 35.08
N GLN A 130 -4.61 -38.19 34.90
CA GLN A 130 -5.08 -38.65 33.59
C GLN A 130 -5.44 -37.47 32.67
N GLU A 131 -6.02 -36.41 33.22
CA GLU A 131 -6.32 -35.15 32.52
C GLU A 131 -5.03 -34.45 32.07
N GLY A 132 -4.06 -34.28 32.97
CA GLY A 132 -2.73 -33.74 32.64
C GLY A 132 -1.99 -34.60 31.61
N ARG A 133 -2.05 -35.93 31.73
CA ARG A 133 -1.49 -36.85 30.73
C ARG A 133 -2.16 -36.67 29.36
N THR A 134 -3.48 -36.52 29.32
CA THR A 134 -4.23 -36.36 28.07
C THR A 134 -3.95 -35.01 27.42
N ALA A 135 -3.92 -33.93 28.20
CA ALA A 135 -3.55 -32.59 27.73
C ALA A 135 -2.12 -32.54 27.18
N GLY A 136 -1.16 -33.14 27.89
CA GLY A 136 0.23 -33.26 27.42
C GLY A 136 0.37 -34.08 26.15
N LEU A 137 -0.43 -35.14 26.00
CA LEU A 137 -0.42 -35.99 24.80
C LEU A 137 -1.05 -35.28 23.59
N ILE A 138 -2.08 -34.46 23.79
CA ILE A 138 -2.66 -33.59 22.75
C ILE A 138 -1.67 -32.51 22.34
N GLN A 139 -1.04 -31.84 23.30
CA GLN A 139 -0.06 -30.79 23.04
C GLN A 139 1.20 -31.34 22.36
N GLY A 140 1.68 -32.53 22.77
CA GLY A 140 2.77 -33.23 22.11
C GLY A 140 2.44 -33.66 20.69
N LYS A 141 1.22 -34.15 20.42
CA LYS A 141 0.79 -34.43 19.04
C LYS A 141 0.73 -33.16 18.17
N ARG A 142 0.31 -32.04 18.75
CA ARG A 142 0.28 -30.75 18.04
C ARG A 142 1.70 -30.25 17.73
N LEU A 143 2.59 -30.22 18.73
CA LEU A 143 3.99 -29.83 18.55
C LEU A 143 4.75 -30.78 17.61
N ALA A 144 4.46 -32.08 17.68
CA ALA A 144 4.93 -33.07 16.72
C ALA A 144 4.45 -32.76 15.31
N GLY A 145 3.16 -32.45 15.11
CA GLY A 145 2.63 -32.04 13.79
C GLY A 145 3.27 -30.77 13.24
N ASP A 146 3.45 -29.75 14.08
CA ASP A 146 4.07 -28.48 13.69
C ASP A 146 5.56 -28.66 13.34
N SER A 147 6.29 -29.44 14.14
CA SER A 147 7.71 -29.76 13.91
C SER A 147 7.91 -30.71 12.72
N MET A 148 7.01 -31.69 12.55
CA MET A 148 6.94 -32.62 11.42
C MET A 148 6.77 -31.87 10.09
N PHE A 149 5.95 -30.81 10.06
CA PHE A 149 5.75 -30.00 8.86
C PHE A 149 6.97 -29.12 8.56
N ILE A 150 7.55 -28.45 9.58
CA ILE A 150 8.67 -27.52 9.41
C ILE A 150 9.98 -28.26 9.08
N VAL A 151 10.31 -29.32 9.82
CA VAL A 151 11.56 -30.08 9.65
C VAL A 151 11.52 -30.97 8.41
N GLY A 152 10.36 -31.58 8.12
CA GLY A 152 10.16 -32.40 6.92
C GLY A 152 10.25 -31.59 5.63
N LEU A 153 9.66 -30.39 5.60
CA LEU A 153 9.70 -29.49 4.44
C LEU A 153 11.10 -28.89 4.23
N ASN A 154 11.75 -28.40 5.29
CA ASN A 154 13.08 -27.79 5.22
C ASN A 154 14.16 -28.80 4.78
N ARG A 155 14.13 -30.03 5.28
CA ARG A 155 15.10 -31.06 4.85
C ARG A 155 14.85 -31.60 3.45
N GLY A 156 13.58 -31.63 3.00
CA GLY A 156 13.26 -31.87 1.60
C GLY A 156 13.91 -30.82 0.70
N LEU A 157 13.86 -29.54 1.09
CA LEU A 157 14.50 -28.43 0.39
C LEU A 157 16.04 -28.42 0.50
N ASP A 158 16.62 -28.75 1.65
CA ASP A 158 18.08 -28.78 1.87
C ASP A 158 18.76 -29.91 1.08
N SER A 159 18.09 -31.05 0.89
CA SER A 159 18.60 -32.17 0.07
C SER A 159 18.71 -31.82 -1.42
N ILE A 160 17.90 -30.86 -1.88
CA ILE A 160 17.94 -30.28 -3.23
C ILE A 160 19.01 -29.18 -3.30
N TYR A 161 19.20 -28.42 -2.20
CA TYR A 161 20.15 -27.32 -2.10
C TYR A 161 21.63 -27.75 -2.20
N GLU A 162 22.04 -28.87 -1.61
CA GLU A 162 23.43 -29.38 -1.73
C GLU A 162 23.79 -29.82 -3.16
N ILE A 163 22.81 -30.33 -3.92
CA ILE A 163 22.98 -30.71 -5.33
C ILE A 163 23.12 -29.45 -6.19
N SER A 164 22.39 -28.38 -5.87
CA SER A 164 22.50 -27.07 -6.53
C SER A 164 23.81 -26.32 -6.17
N LEU A 165 24.32 -26.47 -4.95
CA LEU A 165 25.56 -25.82 -4.48
C LEU A 165 26.84 -26.38 -5.12
N ARG A 166 26.89 -27.68 -5.44
CA ARG A 166 28.05 -28.30 -6.11
C ARG A 166 28.19 -27.89 -7.58
N LYS A 167 27.13 -27.38 -8.22
CA LYS A 167 27.19 -26.83 -9.59
C LYS A 167 27.50 -25.32 -9.63
N GLY A 168 27.15 -24.58 -8.59
CA GLY A 168 27.43 -23.13 -8.48
C GLY A 168 28.91 -22.77 -8.32
N GLN A 169 29.77 -23.70 -7.90
CA GLN A 169 31.20 -23.41 -7.61
C GLN A 169 32.12 -23.36 -8.85
N HIS A 170 31.58 -23.49 -10.07
CA HIS A 170 32.34 -23.28 -11.32
C HIS A 170 31.87 -22.12 -12.20
N LEU A 171 30.86 -21.35 -11.77
CA LEU A 171 30.47 -20.14 -12.49
C LEU A 171 31.34 -18.96 -12.06
N LYS A 172 32.43 -18.74 -12.79
CA LYS A 172 33.07 -17.42 -12.81
C LYS A 172 32.04 -16.43 -13.36
N ALA A 173 31.45 -15.63 -12.48
CA ALA A 173 30.69 -14.45 -12.88
C ALA A 173 31.57 -13.60 -13.82
N PRO A 174 31.08 -13.18 -15.01
CA PRO A 174 31.78 -12.22 -15.83
C PRO A 174 31.92 -10.93 -15.00
N ARG A 175 33.16 -10.48 -14.83
CA ARG A 175 33.51 -9.37 -13.93
C ARG A 175 33.21 -7.99 -14.49
N ASP A 176 32.63 -7.89 -15.68
CA ASP A 176 32.35 -6.61 -16.32
C ASP A 176 30.84 -6.36 -16.50
N LYS A 177 30.29 -5.51 -15.61
CA LYS A 177 28.93 -4.96 -15.67
C LYS A 177 28.72 -3.97 -16.85
N ARG A 178 29.67 -3.82 -17.77
CA ARG A 178 29.70 -2.71 -18.74
C ARG A 178 29.54 -3.09 -20.21
N GLU A 179 29.48 -4.38 -20.56
CA GLU A 179 29.43 -4.79 -21.98
C GLU A 179 28.09 -5.32 -22.48
N TYR A 180 27.14 -5.63 -21.60
CA TYR A 180 25.78 -5.97 -22.04
C TYR A 180 24.97 -4.69 -22.10
N GLY A 181 24.96 -4.09 -23.30
CA GLY A 181 24.28 -2.85 -23.61
C GLY A 181 22.80 -2.88 -23.20
N ASN A 182 22.29 -1.68 -22.93
CA ASN A 182 20.87 -1.37 -22.80
C ASN A 182 20.03 -2.36 -23.60
N LEU A 183 19.14 -3.13 -22.95
CA LEU A 183 18.37 -4.24 -23.53
C LEU A 183 17.56 -3.88 -24.78
N GLY A 184 17.59 -2.62 -25.20
CA GLY A 184 16.76 -2.05 -26.26
C GLY A 184 15.29 -2.01 -25.87
N ILE A 185 14.95 -2.45 -24.65
CA ILE A 185 13.60 -2.39 -24.11
C ILE A 185 13.40 -0.97 -23.62
N ASP A 186 12.58 -0.24 -24.35
CA ASP A 186 12.23 1.12 -24.00
C ASP A 186 11.14 1.12 -22.91
N TYR A 187 11.57 0.89 -21.66
CA TYR A 187 10.69 0.77 -20.50
C TYR A 187 9.82 2.03 -20.32
N GLU A 188 10.40 3.21 -20.58
CA GLU A 188 9.71 4.49 -20.48
C GLU A 188 8.58 4.58 -21.51
N ASN A 189 8.83 4.17 -22.77
CA ASN A 189 7.78 4.13 -23.79
C ASN A 189 6.71 3.07 -23.53
N ILE A 190 7.04 1.96 -22.85
CA ILE A 190 6.04 0.98 -22.42
C ILE A 190 5.18 1.58 -21.31
N ALA A 191 5.79 2.15 -20.27
CA ALA A 191 5.07 2.77 -19.15
C ALA A 191 4.22 3.96 -19.61
N ARG A 192 4.76 4.83 -20.48
CA ARG A 192 4.03 5.96 -21.07
C ARG A 192 2.82 5.49 -21.87
N PHE A 193 3.01 4.50 -22.74
CA PHE A 193 1.89 3.93 -23.49
C PHE A 193 0.83 3.33 -22.57
N MET A 194 1.26 2.62 -21.51
CA MET A 194 0.31 2.09 -20.53
C MET A 194 -0.47 3.23 -19.88
N ALA A 195 0.21 4.29 -19.40
CA ALA A 195 -0.44 5.45 -18.81
C ALA A 195 -1.47 6.07 -19.77
N GLU A 196 -1.08 6.36 -21.01
CA GLU A 196 -1.96 6.94 -22.05
C GLU A 196 -3.20 6.08 -22.34
N LYS A 197 -3.05 4.75 -22.39
CA LYS A 197 -4.18 3.84 -22.67
C LYS A 197 -5.06 3.56 -21.46
N LEU A 198 -4.54 3.77 -20.25
CA LEU A 198 -5.25 3.53 -18.99
C LEU A 198 -6.06 4.76 -18.52
N GLU A 199 -5.97 5.91 -19.20
CA GLU A 199 -6.77 7.09 -18.86
C GLU A 199 -8.27 6.82 -19.00
N ASP A 200 -8.68 6.03 -19.99
CA ASP A 200 -10.09 5.68 -20.24
C ASP A 200 -10.58 4.49 -19.40
N ARG A 201 -9.66 3.62 -18.94
CA ARG A 201 -9.96 2.34 -18.27
C ARG A 201 -8.82 1.92 -17.34
N SER A 202 -9.12 1.34 -16.18
CA SER A 202 -8.07 0.85 -15.25
C SER A 202 -7.28 -0.40 -15.73
N TYR A 203 -7.40 -0.80 -17.00
CA TYR A 203 -6.66 -1.92 -17.61
C TYR A 203 -6.55 -1.75 -19.14
N LEU A 204 -5.50 -2.33 -19.74
CA LEU A 204 -5.27 -2.30 -21.18
C LEU A 204 -6.36 -3.04 -21.95
N SER A 205 -6.63 -2.63 -23.19
CA SER A 205 -7.42 -3.45 -24.11
C SER A 205 -6.64 -4.73 -24.49
N GLN A 206 -7.35 -5.78 -24.91
CA GLN A 206 -6.69 -7.02 -25.34
C GLN A 206 -5.71 -6.78 -26.50
N THR A 207 -6.06 -5.90 -27.43
CA THR A 207 -5.21 -5.54 -28.58
C THR A 207 -3.95 -4.80 -28.13
N ASP A 208 -4.10 -3.80 -27.26
CA ASP A 208 -2.97 -3.02 -26.74
C ASP A 208 -2.04 -3.89 -25.88
N PHE A 209 -2.61 -4.75 -25.03
CA PHE A 209 -1.87 -5.73 -24.25
C PHE A 209 -1.09 -6.68 -25.16
N SER A 210 -1.73 -7.25 -26.18
CA SER A 210 -1.08 -8.15 -27.14
C SER A 210 0.07 -7.45 -27.85
N GLY A 211 -0.13 -6.22 -28.31
CA GLY A 211 0.91 -5.44 -28.98
C GLY A 211 2.13 -5.18 -28.08
N LYS A 212 1.91 -4.83 -26.81
CA LYS A 212 3.01 -4.61 -25.85
C LYS A 212 3.70 -5.89 -25.42
N LEU A 213 2.94 -6.96 -25.20
CA LEU A 213 3.50 -8.28 -24.95
C LEU A 213 4.40 -8.71 -26.11
N ARG A 214 3.97 -8.45 -27.35
CA ARG A 214 4.76 -8.73 -28.55
C ARG A 214 6.09 -8.02 -28.53
N ALA A 215 6.09 -6.71 -28.31
CA ALA A 215 7.32 -5.92 -28.27
C ALA A 215 8.30 -6.43 -27.21
N VAL A 216 7.82 -6.69 -25.98
CA VAL A 216 8.66 -7.17 -24.88
C VAL A 216 9.24 -8.56 -25.17
N HIS A 217 8.41 -9.51 -25.61
CA HIS A 217 8.89 -10.83 -25.96
C HIS A 217 9.91 -10.80 -27.10
N THR A 218 9.70 -9.97 -28.14
CA THR A 218 10.68 -9.83 -29.23
C THR A 218 12.05 -9.38 -28.72
N SER A 219 12.09 -8.46 -27.75
CA SER A 219 13.35 -8.06 -27.11
C SER A 219 14.00 -9.20 -26.32
N PHE A 220 13.22 -9.98 -25.55
CA PHE A 220 13.75 -11.15 -24.86
C PHE A 220 14.26 -12.24 -25.82
N ILE A 221 13.53 -12.49 -26.91
CA ILE A 221 13.92 -13.40 -27.99
C ILE A 221 15.26 -12.97 -28.57
N TYR A 222 15.44 -11.68 -28.85
CA TYR A 222 16.71 -11.15 -29.33
C TYR A 222 17.86 -11.42 -28.35
N VAL A 223 17.67 -11.08 -27.07
CA VAL A 223 18.69 -11.30 -26.02
C VAL A 223 19.06 -12.77 -25.88
N VAL A 224 18.07 -13.66 -25.87
CA VAL A 224 18.30 -15.11 -25.80
C VAL A 224 18.99 -15.62 -27.05
N GLY A 225 18.64 -15.11 -28.22
CA GLY A 225 19.32 -15.42 -29.48
C GLY A 225 20.81 -15.08 -29.44
N GLU A 226 21.18 -13.93 -28.88
CA GLU A 226 22.58 -13.55 -28.66
C GLU A 226 23.25 -14.43 -27.61
N MET A 227 22.59 -14.69 -26.47
CA MET A 227 23.14 -15.51 -25.38
C MET A 227 23.43 -16.96 -25.82
N THR A 228 22.58 -17.50 -26.69
CA THR A 228 22.70 -18.87 -27.23
C THR A 228 23.51 -18.95 -28.52
N GLN A 229 24.06 -17.81 -28.98
CA GLN A 229 24.85 -17.70 -30.20
C GLN A 229 24.10 -18.29 -31.41
N LEU A 230 22.81 -17.98 -31.52
CA LEU A 230 22.03 -18.39 -32.68
C LEU A 230 22.52 -17.67 -33.93
N ASP A 231 22.63 -18.41 -35.03
CA ASP A 231 22.89 -17.77 -36.32
C ASP A 231 21.67 -16.96 -36.79
N THR A 232 21.81 -16.25 -37.92
CA THR A 232 20.73 -15.42 -38.44
C THR A 232 19.49 -16.23 -38.84
N LEU A 233 19.65 -17.44 -39.37
CA LEU A 233 18.54 -18.29 -39.77
C LEU A 233 17.83 -18.87 -38.54
N GLU A 234 18.59 -19.37 -37.56
CA GLU A 234 18.06 -19.87 -36.29
C GLU A 234 17.26 -18.78 -35.55
N ARG A 235 17.72 -17.52 -35.55
CA ARG A 235 16.96 -16.39 -34.98
C ARG A 235 15.66 -16.10 -35.74
N ILE A 236 15.67 -16.21 -37.06
CA ILE A 236 14.46 -16.05 -37.89
C ILE A 236 13.46 -17.16 -37.57
N ASP A 237 13.90 -18.41 -37.47
CA ASP A 237 13.04 -19.55 -37.14
C ASP A 237 12.45 -19.40 -35.74
N MET A 238 13.25 -18.94 -34.78
CA MET A 238 12.79 -18.63 -33.42
C MET A 238 11.70 -17.57 -33.42
N TYR A 239 11.87 -16.49 -34.18
CA TYR A 239 10.88 -15.42 -34.28
C TYR A 239 9.61 -15.88 -35.00
N GLN A 240 9.73 -16.62 -36.11
CA GLN A 240 8.57 -17.17 -36.81
C GLN A 240 7.75 -18.09 -35.90
N ARG A 241 8.42 -18.94 -35.13
CA ARG A 241 7.75 -19.81 -34.17
C ARG A 241 7.03 -19.01 -33.08
N TYR A 242 7.63 -17.93 -32.61
CA TYR A 242 6.98 -17.03 -31.68
C TYR A 242 5.71 -16.40 -32.27
N GLU A 243 5.75 -15.96 -33.52
CA GLU A 243 4.60 -15.36 -34.21
C GLU A 243 3.41 -16.32 -34.34
N GLU A 244 3.66 -17.60 -34.58
CA GLU A 244 2.63 -18.64 -34.59
C GLU A 244 1.96 -18.82 -33.22
N LEU A 245 2.72 -18.68 -32.14
CA LEU A 245 2.24 -18.86 -30.77
C LEU A 245 1.62 -17.59 -30.17
N HIS A 246 1.99 -16.42 -30.68
CA HIS A 246 1.74 -15.13 -30.05
C HIS A 246 0.26 -14.89 -29.76
N GLN A 247 -0.62 -15.18 -30.72
CA GLN A 247 -2.05 -14.88 -30.59
C GLN A 247 -2.69 -15.66 -29.43
N ASP A 248 -2.42 -16.96 -29.34
CA ASP A 248 -2.97 -17.83 -28.29
C ASP A 248 -2.35 -17.51 -26.93
N LEU A 249 -1.04 -17.24 -26.91
CA LEU A 249 -0.32 -16.85 -25.70
C LEU A 249 -0.84 -15.53 -25.13
N ALA A 250 -1.00 -14.51 -25.98
CA ALA A 250 -1.50 -13.20 -25.60
C ALA A 250 -2.94 -13.28 -25.08
N ALA A 251 -3.80 -14.07 -25.72
CA ALA A 251 -5.17 -14.29 -25.26
C ALA A 251 -5.21 -14.99 -23.89
N TYR A 252 -4.30 -15.92 -23.63
CA TYR A 252 -4.18 -16.58 -22.33
C TYR A 252 -3.67 -15.62 -21.25
N TYR A 253 -2.54 -14.93 -21.48
CA TYR A 253 -1.97 -13.98 -20.52
C TYR A 253 -2.91 -12.81 -20.22
N TYR A 254 -3.63 -12.30 -21.22
CA TYR A 254 -4.57 -11.21 -21.04
C TYR A 254 -5.69 -11.56 -20.03
N LYS A 255 -6.16 -12.82 -20.02
CA LYS A 255 -7.18 -13.26 -19.05
C LYS A 255 -6.65 -13.21 -17.62
N ILE A 256 -5.42 -13.68 -17.40
CA ILE A 256 -4.76 -13.66 -16.09
C ILE A 256 -4.51 -12.21 -15.65
N TYR A 257 -3.91 -11.40 -16.53
CA TYR A 257 -3.68 -9.98 -16.30
C TYR A 257 -4.97 -9.25 -15.90
N LEU A 258 -6.04 -9.40 -16.69
CA LEU A 258 -7.31 -8.72 -16.45
C LEU A 258 -7.94 -9.15 -15.12
N GLN A 259 -7.87 -10.44 -14.79
CA GLN A 259 -8.39 -10.97 -13.53
C GLN A 259 -7.64 -10.36 -12.35
N ASN A 260 -6.31 -10.38 -12.37
CA ASN A 260 -5.50 -9.86 -11.27
C ASN A 260 -5.66 -8.35 -11.09
N VAL A 261 -5.66 -7.58 -12.18
CA VAL A 261 -5.86 -6.12 -12.12
C VAL A 261 -7.23 -5.80 -11.53
N LYS A 262 -8.29 -6.51 -11.91
CA LYS A 262 -9.63 -6.31 -11.34
C LYS A 262 -9.70 -6.61 -9.84
N VAL A 263 -9.04 -7.66 -9.38
CA VAL A 263 -8.99 -8.01 -7.96
C VAL A 263 -8.24 -6.92 -7.18
N LYS A 264 -7.04 -6.56 -7.62
CA LYS A 264 -6.21 -5.57 -6.91
C LYS A 264 -6.80 -4.17 -6.92
N ASN A 265 -7.44 -3.76 -8.02
CA ASN A 265 -8.14 -2.47 -8.08
C ASN A 265 -9.41 -2.41 -7.23
N ARG A 266 -9.96 -3.56 -6.80
CA ARG A 266 -11.08 -3.63 -5.86
C ARG A 266 -10.62 -3.48 -4.41
N ASP A 267 -9.46 -4.06 -4.09
CA ASP A 267 -8.92 -4.09 -2.72
C ASP A 267 -8.20 -2.80 -2.34
N LEU A 268 -7.75 -2.02 -3.33
CA LEU A 268 -7.23 -0.67 -3.11
C LEU A 268 -8.41 0.29 -2.91
N ASP A 269 -8.82 0.43 -1.65
CA ASP A 269 -9.79 1.45 -1.23
C ASP A 269 -9.23 2.83 -1.62
N LYS A 270 -9.81 3.45 -2.66
CA LYS A 270 -9.23 4.57 -3.44
C LYS A 270 -9.24 5.91 -2.71
N GLY A 271 -9.28 5.91 -1.37
CA GLY A 271 -9.64 7.10 -0.59
C GLY A 271 -8.67 8.27 -0.76
N PHE A 272 -7.38 8.02 -0.98
CA PHE A 272 -6.36 9.08 -0.99
C PHE A 272 -5.41 9.05 -2.19
N TYR A 273 -5.20 7.90 -2.83
CA TYR A 273 -4.21 7.77 -3.90
C TYR A 273 -4.54 6.58 -4.82
N SER A 274 -4.46 6.77 -6.14
CA SER A 274 -4.65 5.70 -7.12
C SER A 274 -3.31 5.22 -7.69
N TYR A 275 -3.09 3.90 -7.68
CA TYR A 275 -1.91 3.23 -8.24
C TYR A 275 -2.25 2.42 -9.50
N ASP A 276 -3.20 2.92 -10.30
CA ASP A 276 -3.72 2.19 -11.45
C ASP A 276 -2.60 1.84 -12.44
N TYR A 277 -1.64 2.74 -12.67
CA TYR A 277 -0.56 2.50 -13.62
C TYR A 277 0.47 1.51 -13.07
N TYR A 278 0.90 1.68 -11.82
CA TYR A 278 1.81 0.76 -11.15
C TYR A 278 1.24 -0.66 -11.07
N VAL A 279 -0.02 -0.80 -10.64
CA VAL A 279 -0.68 -2.11 -10.53
C VAL A 279 -0.80 -2.78 -11.90
N SER A 280 -1.22 -2.04 -12.93
CA SER A 280 -1.31 -2.57 -14.29
C SER A 280 0.06 -3.05 -14.79
N ASN A 281 1.11 -2.24 -14.64
CA ASN A 281 2.45 -2.64 -15.06
C ASN A 281 2.97 -3.85 -14.27
N LYS A 282 2.71 -3.91 -12.96
CA LYS A 282 3.08 -5.04 -12.10
C LYS A 282 2.43 -6.35 -12.53
N GLU A 283 1.14 -6.33 -12.84
CA GLU A 283 0.45 -7.53 -13.34
C GLU A 283 0.91 -7.91 -14.74
N PHE A 284 1.21 -6.93 -15.59
CA PHE A 284 1.78 -7.19 -16.92
C PHE A 284 3.16 -7.86 -16.82
N ILE A 285 4.04 -7.39 -15.93
CA ILE A 285 5.33 -8.05 -15.64
C ILE A 285 5.08 -9.44 -15.07
N GLY A 286 4.12 -9.60 -14.16
CA GLY A 286 3.81 -10.88 -13.52
C GLY A 286 3.47 -11.98 -14.52
N VAL A 287 2.66 -11.67 -15.55
CA VAL A 287 2.33 -12.65 -16.59
C VAL A 287 3.52 -12.96 -17.52
N ILE A 288 4.37 -11.97 -17.82
CA ILE A 288 5.63 -12.20 -18.56
C ILE A 288 6.54 -13.11 -17.75
N LYS A 289 6.78 -12.78 -16.47
CA LYS A 289 7.66 -13.52 -15.55
C LYS A 289 7.26 -14.99 -15.43
N ALA A 290 5.96 -15.25 -15.27
CA ALA A 290 5.45 -16.60 -15.09
C ALA A 290 5.65 -17.51 -16.32
N GLY A 291 5.73 -16.93 -17.52
CA GLY A 291 5.79 -17.71 -18.76
C GLY A 291 7.03 -17.51 -19.62
N LEU A 292 7.92 -16.59 -19.26
CA LEU A 292 9.12 -16.26 -20.04
C LEU A 292 10.01 -17.48 -20.25
N CYS A 293 10.35 -18.23 -19.20
CA CYS A 293 11.26 -19.36 -19.33
C CYS A 293 10.67 -20.50 -20.16
N SER A 294 9.38 -20.82 -19.98
CA SER A 294 8.71 -21.83 -20.82
C SER A 294 8.62 -21.40 -22.28
N LEU A 295 8.40 -20.10 -22.54
CA LEU A 295 8.44 -19.57 -23.89
C LEU A 295 9.84 -19.71 -24.50
N MET A 296 10.88 -19.26 -23.81
CA MET A 296 12.26 -19.35 -24.29
C MET A 296 12.70 -20.80 -24.49
N ASP A 297 12.26 -21.72 -23.62
CA ASP A 297 12.50 -23.15 -23.74
C ASP A 297 11.99 -23.70 -25.08
N VAL A 298 10.71 -23.44 -25.37
CA VAL A 298 10.06 -23.87 -26.63
C VAL A 298 10.74 -23.24 -27.85
N LEU A 299 11.08 -21.95 -27.77
CA LEU A 299 11.62 -21.19 -28.89
C LEU A 299 13.05 -21.60 -29.26
N VAL A 300 13.95 -21.69 -28.27
CA VAL A 300 15.33 -22.13 -28.52
C VAL A 300 15.36 -23.62 -28.87
N THR A 301 14.53 -24.45 -28.23
CA THR A 301 14.39 -25.86 -28.62
C THR A 301 13.95 -25.98 -30.08
N PHE A 302 13.01 -25.16 -30.54
CA PHE A 302 12.60 -25.14 -31.94
C PHE A 302 13.74 -24.69 -32.87
N ALA A 303 14.41 -23.58 -32.55
CA ALA A 303 15.49 -23.02 -33.35
C ALA A 303 16.70 -23.99 -33.45
N LYS A 304 17.02 -24.70 -32.36
CA LYS A 304 18.15 -25.65 -32.30
C LYS A 304 17.80 -27.07 -32.78
N ASN A 305 16.53 -27.40 -33.03
CA ASN A 305 16.10 -28.77 -33.35
C ASN A 305 16.31 -29.18 -34.83
N ASN A 306 17.57 -29.09 -35.25
CA ASN A 306 18.16 -29.98 -36.24
C ASN A 306 19.37 -30.76 -35.70
N SER A 307 19.62 -30.79 -34.38
CA SER A 307 20.68 -31.64 -33.82
C SER A 307 20.27 -32.33 -32.51
N GLN A 308 20.61 -33.61 -32.39
CA GLN A 308 20.44 -34.43 -31.18
C GLN A 308 21.18 -33.88 -29.94
N CYS A 309 22.03 -32.85 -30.09
CA CYS A 309 22.76 -32.21 -28.99
C CYS A 309 21.88 -31.43 -28.00
N ALA A 310 20.69 -30.97 -28.41
CA ALA A 310 19.78 -30.25 -27.51
C ALA A 310 19.25 -31.11 -26.35
N ALA A 311 19.23 -32.44 -26.50
CA ALA A 311 18.68 -33.34 -25.49
C ALA A 311 19.63 -33.63 -24.32
N THR A 312 20.96 -33.51 -24.51
CA THR A 312 21.95 -33.84 -23.48
C THR A 312 22.61 -32.62 -22.83
N ASP A 313 22.90 -31.56 -23.59
CA ASP A 313 23.50 -30.32 -23.05
C ASP A 313 22.47 -29.19 -22.87
N GLY A 314 21.29 -29.31 -23.50
CA GLY A 314 20.29 -28.24 -23.54
C GLY A 314 19.60 -27.96 -22.21
N PHE A 315 19.36 -28.98 -21.37
CA PHE A 315 18.66 -28.76 -20.08
C PHE A 315 19.47 -27.92 -19.09
N GLU A 316 20.79 -28.08 -19.02
CA GLU A 316 21.64 -27.26 -18.14
C GLU A 316 21.79 -25.83 -18.67
N ILE A 317 21.97 -25.69 -19.99
CA ILE A 317 22.08 -24.37 -20.64
C ILE A 317 20.77 -23.57 -20.47
N MET A 318 19.62 -24.22 -20.61
CA MET A 318 18.31 -23.56 -20.48
C MET A 318 17.99 -23.17 -19.04
N GLY A 319 18.38 -23.99 -18.06
CA GLY A 319 18.32 -23.61 -16.65
C GLY A 319 19.10 -22.33 -16.40
N HIS A 320 20.35 -22.27 -16.84
CA HIS A 320 21.19 -21.07 -16.68
C HIS A 320 20.69 -19.84 -17.45
N ILE A 321 20.12 -20.01 -18.65
CA ILE A 321 19.50 -18.91 -19.39
C ILE A 321 18.28 -18.40 -18.63
N CYS A 322 17.40 -19.28 -18.15
CA CYS A 322 16.23 -18.89 -17.38
C CYS A 322 16.62 -18.16 -16.10
N GLU A 323 17.57 -18.69 -15.33
CA GLU A 323 18.12 -18.04 -14.13
C GLU A 323 18.68 -16.65 -14.47
N TYR A 324 19.51 -16.54 -15.51
CA TYR A 324 20.07 -15.26 -15.94
C TYR A 324 19.00 -14.26 -16.38
N LEU A 325 18.01 -14.72 -17.15
CA LEU A 325 16.88 -13.89 -17.58
C LEU A 325 16.08 -13.40 -16.37
N GLN A 326 15.80 -14.25 -15.38
CA GLN A 326 15.03 -13.87 -14.21
C GLN A 326 15.81 -12.92 -13.28
N ASP A 327 17.05 -13.26 -12.96
CA ASP A 327 17.85 -12.58 -11.93
C ASP A 327 18.51 -11.29 -12.41
N ARG A 328 18.71 -11.14 -13.72
CA ARG A 328 19.33 -9.94 -14.31
C ARG A 328 18.33 -9.17 -15.14
N ILE A 329 17.91 -9.76 -16.25
CA ILE A 329 17.21 -9.02 -17.31
C ILE A 329 15.80 -8.62 -16.87
N LEU A 330 15.06 -9.57 -16.30
CA LEU A 330 13.68 -9.38 -15.89
C LEU A 330 13.59 -8.56 -14.60
N LEU A 331 14.52 -8.73 -13.67
CA LEU A 331 14.61 -7.90 -12.47
C LEU A 331 14.87 -6.43 -12.84
N GLU A 332 15.79 -6.19 -13.77
CA GLU A 332 16.06 -4.84 -14.30
C GLU A 332 14.85 -4.26 -15.05
N PHE A 333 14.20 -5.05 -15.92
CA PHE A 333 12.97 -4.66 -16.61
C PHE A 333 11.83 -4.34 -15.63
N GLU A 334 11.64 -5.17 -14.61
CA GLU A 334 10.65 -4.99 -13.55
C GLU A 334 10.91 -3.68 -12.79
N ASP A 335 12.14 -3.46 -12.33
CA ASP A 335 12.52 -2.26 -11.58
C ASP A 335 12.33 -0.97 -12.38
N PHE A 336 12.85 -0.90 -13.61
CA PHE A 336 12.71 0.30 -14.44
C PHE A 336 11.26 0.56 -14.86
N LEU A 337 10.53 -0.46 -15.30
CA LEU A 337 9.14 -0.28 -15.75
C LEU A 337 8.25 0.17 -14.59
N LEU A 338 8.41 -0.42 -13.40
CA LEU A 338 7.64 -0.03 -12.22
C LEU A 338 8.01 1.37 -11.72
N LYS A 339 9.29 1.77 -11.75
CA LYS A 339 9.71 3.14 -11.43
C LYS A 339 9.12 4.16 -12.40
N SER A 340 9.13 3.87 -13.69
CA SER A 340 8.48 4.73 -14.70
C SER A 340 6.96 4.79 -14.49
N ALA A 341 6.31 3.67 -14.20
CA ALA A 341 4.88 3.65 -13.90
C ALA A 341 4.52 4.50 -12.66
N LEU A 342 5.36 4.47 -11.62
CA LEU A 342 5.18 5.30 -10.43
C LEU A 342 5.25 6.79 -10.72
N ILE A 343 6.18 7.22 -11.59
CA ILE A 343 6.27 8.62 -12.03
C ILE A 343 4.93 9.09 -12.61
N PHE A 344 4.34 8.29 -13.51
CA PHE A 344 3.04 8.64 -14.10
C PHE A 344 1.90 8.63 -13.08
N ASP A 345 1.91 7.70 -12.11
CA ASP A 345 0.92 7.72 -11.02
C ASP A 345 1.09 9.00 -10.20
N TYR A 346 2.32 9.41 -9.86
CA TYR A 346 2.59 10.64 -9.10
C TYR A 346 2.05 11.87 -9.82
N ASP A 347 2.41 12.03 -11.10
CA ASP A 347 1.93 13.15 -11.90
C ASP A 347 0.39 13.21 -11.95
N ARG A 348 -0.26 12.05 -12.14
CA ARG A 348 -1.73 11.97 -12.18
C ARG A 348 -2.39 12.34 -10.85
N ASN A 349 -1.78 11.98 -9.71
CA ASN A 349 -2.40 12.15 -8.40
C ASN A 349 -2.04 13.48 -7.73
N ILE A 350 -1.10 14.28 -8.26
CA ILE A 350 -0.67 15.56 -7.66
C ILE A 350 -1.83 16.52 -7.41
N ASP A 351 -2.73 16.67 -8.38
CA ASP A 351 -3.88 17.59 -8.24
C ASP A 351 -4.85 17.10 -7.17
N HIS A 352 -5.07 15.78 -7.12
CA HIS A 352 -5.91 15.17 -6.09
C HIS A 352 -5.28 15.32 -4.70
N LEU A 353 -3.99 15.04 -4.54
CA LEU A 353 -3.25 15.24 -3.30
C LEU A 353 -3.28 16.70 -2.85
N THR A 354 -3.11 17.64 -3.80
CA THR A 354 -3.24 19.08 -3.54
C THR A 354 -4.64 19.42 -3.06
N HIS A 355 -5.68 18.92 -3.73
CA HIS A 355 -7.07 19.14 -3.35
C HIS A 355 -7.39 18.59 -1.95
N MET A 356 -7.00 17.35 -1.66
CA MET A 356 -7.20 16.71 -0.36
C MET A 356 -6.47 17.45 0.75
N THR A 357 -5.22 17.86 0.51
CA THR A 357 -4.44 18.66 1.46
C THR A 357 -5.13 20.00 1.75
N ARG A 358 -5.66 20.67 0.71
CA ARG A 358 -6.46 21.90 0.86
C ARG A 358 -7.72 21.69 1.68
N GLN A 359 -8.46 20.61 1.43
CA GLN A 359 -9.69 20.33 2.17
C GLN A 359 -9.41 20.07 3.66
N ILE A 360 -8.42 19.25 3.97
CA ILE A 360 -8.05 18.92 5.35
C ILE A 360 -7.56 20.16 6.10
N LEU A 361 -6.68 20.96 5.47
CA LEU A 361 -6.12 22.15 6.11
C LEU A 361 -7.08 23.35 6.12
N GLY A 362 -8.03 23.43 5.18
CA GLY A 362 -8.97 24.54 5.08
C GLY A 362 -9.99 24.63 6.21
N GLN A 363 -10.23 23.52 6.90
CA GLN A 363 -11.11 23.47 8.07
C GLN A 363 -10.33 23.50 9.40
N SER A 364 -9.00 23.51 9.33
CA SER A 364 -8.16 23.44 10.52
C SER A 364 -7.97 24.83 11.15
N ILE A 365 -8.45 24.99 12.38
CA ILE A 365 -8.08 26.14 13.22
C ILE A 365 -6.65 25.93 13.70
N VAL A 366 -5.75 26.82 13.29
CA VAL A 366 -4.32 26.76 13.60
C VAL A 366 -4.01 27.44 14.92
N GLU A 367 -4.60 28.62 15.13
CA GLU A 367 -4.40 29.45 16.32
C GLU A 367 -5.66 30.29 16.56
N VAL A 368 -5.89 30.69 17.81
CA VAL A 368 -6.87 31.72 18.16
C VAL A 368 -6.09 32.97 18.56
N ARG A 369 -6.37 34.10 17.89
CA ARG A 369 -5.66 35.37 18.12
C ARG A 369 -6.60 36.46 18.59
N THR A 370 -6.06 37.35 19.41
CA THR A 370 -6.72 38.58 19.82
C THR A 370 -6.13 39.77 19.06
N GLU A 371 -6.94 40.43 18.23
CA GLU A 371 -6.52 41.59 17.47
C GLU A 371 -7.29 42.82 17.96
N GLY A 372 -6.57 43.80 18.54
CA GLY A 372 -7.14 45.07 18.99
C GLY A 372 -7.22 46.06 17.83
N ILE A 373 -8.41 46.55 17.52
CA ILE A 373 -8.70 47.41 16.37
C ILE A 373 -8.96 48.84 16.82
N GLN A 374 -8.54 49.79 15.97
CA GLN A 374 -8.45 51.24 16.14
C GLN A 374 -9.37 51.84 17.22
N PRO A 375 -8.92 52.92 17.87
CA PRO A 375 -9.74 53.62 18.85
C PRO A 375 -11.08 54.02 18.24
N VAL A 376 -12.16 53.48 18.80
CA VAL A 376 -13.52 53.90 18.56
C VAL A 376 -13.85 54.92 19.64
N THR A 377 -14.33 56.07 19.20
CA THR A 377 -14.77 57.14 20.07
C THR A 377 -16.29 57.16 20.09
N VAL A 378 -16.89 56.86 21.24
CA VAL A 378 -18.33 57.00 21.46
C VAL A 378 -18.56 58.15 22.42
N GLN A 379 -19.54 58.98 22.10
CA GLN A 379 -20.06 59.99 23.02
C GLN A 379 -21.37 59.47 23.60
N PRO A 380 -21.37 58.93 24.84
CA PRO A 380 -22.60 58.55 25.51
C PRO A 380 -23.52 59.76 25.60
N GLY A 381 -24.82 59.55 25.39
CA GLY A 381 -25.84 60.60 25.47
C GLY A 381 -26.15 61.00 26.91
N THR A 382 -25.14 61.32 27.72
CA THR A 382 -25.32 61.72 29.12
C THR A 382 -25.63 63.21 29.19
N PRO A 383 -26.83 63.63 29.64
CA PRO A 383 -27.27 65.03 29.55
C PRO A 383 -26.42 66.02 30.38
N ASP A 384 -25.68 65.51 31.37
CA ASP A 384 -24.90 66.31 32.31
C ASP A 384 -23.40 66.36 32.03
N PHE A 385 -22.89 65.51 31.12
CA PHE A 385 -21.47 65.35 30.83
C PHE A 385 -21.27 65.21 29.33
N ASN A 386 -20.33 65.98 28.77
CA ASN A 386 -19.80 65.64 27.45
C ASN A 386 -18.75 64.54 27.65
N THR A 387 -19.23 63.30 27.73
CA THR A 387 -18.39 62.13 27.93
C THR A 387 -17.90 61.63 26.57
N THR A 388 -16.62 61.32 26.47
CA THR A 388 -16.00 60.71 25.31
C THR A 388 -15.27 59.45 25.77
N ILE A 389 -15.80 58.28 25.39
CA ILE A 389 -15.15 56.98 25.65
C ILE A 389 -14.26 56.68 24.45
N GLN A 390 -12.95 56.62 24.69
CA GLN A 390 -11.99 56.11 23.73
C GLN A 390 -11.65 54.66 24.11
N GLY A 391 -12.03 53.72 23.25
CA GLY A 391 -11.77 52.30 23.47
C GLY A 391 -11.31 51.60 22.20
N GLU A 392 -10.61 50.50 22.36
CA GLU A 392 -10.33 49.57 21.26
C GLU A 392 -11.35 48.44 21.33
N VAL A 393 -11.85 47.97 20.19
CA VAL A 393 -12.58 46.70 20.17
C VAL A 393 -11.56 45.59 19.92
N VAL A 394 -11.47 44.64 20.85
CA VAL A 394 -10.61 43.46 20.73
C VAL A 394 -11.42 42.33 20.13
N TYR A 395 -10.88 41.73 19.07
CA TYR A 395 -11.51 40.63 18.35
C TYR A 395 -10.79 39.34 18.66
N VAL A 396 -11.53 38.32 19.08
CA VAL A 396 -11.03 36.95 19.17
C VAL A 396 -11.34 36.26 17.86
N VAL A 397 -10.32 35.93 17.08
CA VAL A 397 -10.48 35.32 15.76
C VAL A 397 -9.82 33.94 15.70
N SER A 398 -10.48 33.00 15.04
CA SER A 398 -9.85 31.74 14.63
C SER A 398 -9.10 31.99 13.32
N VAL A 399 -7.82 31.60 13.30
CA VAL A 399 -6.97 31.72 12.11
C VAL A 399 -6.59 30.34 11.58
N GLY A 400 -6.60 30.19 10.26
CA GLY A 400 -6.21 28.99 9.53
C GLY A 400 -5.12 29.30 8.51
N PHE A 401 -4.78 28.31 7.67
CA PHE A 401 -3.87 28.50 6.55
C PHE A 401 -4.58 29.08 5.33
N ASP A 402 -3.87 29.87 4.52
CA ASP A 402 -4.33 30.19 3.17
C ASP A 402 -4.25 28.95 2.26
N THR A 403 -5.38 28.28 2.06
CA THR A 403 -5.45 27.07 1.23
C THR A 403 -5.25 27.34 -0.26
N THR A 404 -5.45 28.57 -0.72
CA THR A 404 -5.30 28.90 -2.15
C THR A 404 -3.85 28.76 -2.61
N GLN A 405 -2.91 28.91 -1.68
CA GLN A 405 -1.48 28.81 -1.90
C GLN A 405 -0.92 27.40 -1.65
N ILE A 406 -1.74 26.46 -1.12
CA ILE A 406 -1.28 25.09 -0.91
C ILE A 406 -1.09 24.41 -2.25
N LYS A 407 0.10 23.83 -2.46
CA LYS A 407 0.43 23.02 -3.63
C LYS A 407 1.25 21.81 -3.21
N VAL A 408 0.96 20.67 -3.80
CA VAL A 408 1.85 19.51 -3.77
C VAL A 408 2.53 19.44 -5.13
N ARG A 409 3.84 19.30 -5.15
CA ARG A 409 4.62 19.09 -6.37
C ARG A 409 5.57 17.93 -6.16
N VAL A 410 5.95 17.28 -7.25
CA VAL A 410 6.96 16.23 -7.25
C VAL A 410 8.15 16.69 -8.09
N ASP A 411 9.34 16.45 -7.60
CA ASP A 411 10.58 16.57 -8.38
C ASP A 411 11.11 15.15 -8.58
N HIS A 412 10.96 14.61 -9.79
CA HIS A 412 11.43 13.26 -10.12
C HIS A 412 12.95 13.15 -10.23
N ASN A 413 13.66 14.26 -10.48
CA ASN A 413 15.11 14.27 -10.58
C ASN A 413 15.74 14.21 -9.19
N GLU A 414 15.25 15.03 -8.27
CA GLU A 414 15.67 14.99 -6.87
C GLU A 414 15.00 13.84 -6.09
N LYS A 415 13.94 13.25 -6.65
CA LYS A 415 13.03 12.28 -6.01
C LYS A 415 12.42 12.83 -4.72
N ILE A 416 11.74 13.97 -4.81
CA ILE A 416 11.20 14.68 -3.64
C ILE A 416 9.77 15.13 -3.89
N PHE A 417 8.86 14.81 -2.96
CA PHE A 417 7.59 15.49 -2.82
C PHE A 417 7.76 16.77 -2.03
N ILE A 418 7.24 17.86 -2.55
CA ILE A 418 7.29 19.17 -1.91
C ILE A 418 5.87 19.64 -1.68
N VAL A 419 5.51 19.82 -0.42
CA VAL A 419 4.27 20.48 -0.02
C VAL A 419 4.56 21.92 0.29
N GLU A 420 4.05 22.81 -0.56
CA GLU A 420 4.08 24.25 -0.35
C GLU A 420 2.88 24.62 0.52
N LEU A 421 3.16 25.25 1.66
CA LEU A 421 2.15 25.72 2.61
C LEU A 421 2.44 27.19 2.94
N SER A 422 1.45 28.05 2.77
CA SER A 422 1.61 29.47 3.06
C SER A 422 1.80 29.71 4.56
N ASP A 423 2.74 30.59 4.88
CA ASP A 423 2.88 31.13 6.24
C ASP A 423 1.90 32.29 6.49
N GLN A 424 1.12 32.71 5.49
CA GLN A 424 0.11 33.75 5.64
C GLN A 424 -1.13 33.18 6.34
N PRO A 425 -1.47 33.67 7.54
CA PRO A 425 -2.68 33.24 8.23
C PRO A 425 -3.90 33.78 7.51
N VAL A 426 -5.03 33.07 7.55
CA VAL A 426 -6.33 33.55 7.06
C VAL A 426 -7.32 33.52 8.20
N VAL A 427 -8.07 34.61 8.39
CA VAL A 427 -9.20 34.62 9.34
C VAL A 427 -10.23 33.60 8.85
N LEU A 428 -10.56 32.61 9.67
CA LEU A 428 -11.66 31.68 9.38
C LEU A 428 -12.96 32.31 9.87
N GLU A 429 -13.02 32.57 11.18
CA GLU A 429 -14.20 33.07 11.86
C GLU A 429 -13.82 34.10 12.95
N ILE A 430 -14.75 35.01 13.24
CA ILE A 430 -14.67 35.89 14.41
C ILE A 430 -15.46 35.21 15.51
N LEU A 431 -14.76 34.73 16.54
CA LEU A 431 -15.34 33.97 17.64
C LEU A 431 -16.01 34.90 18.65
N ASP A 432 -15.37 36.03 18.96
CA ASP A 432 -15.86 36.97 19.97
C ASP A 432 -15.36 38.40 19.73
N LYS A 433 -16.04 39.38 20.36
CA LYS A 433 -15.72 40.81 20.32
C LYS A 433 -15.98 41.42 21.68
N TYR A 434 -14.99 42.11 22.23
CA TYR A 434 -15.20 42.86 23.47
C TYR A 434 -14.54 44.24 23.42
N PRO A 435 -15.19 45.27 23.96
CA PRO A 435 -14.60 46.59 24.07
C PRO A 435 -13.55 46.60 25.18
N LYS A 436 -12.41 47.21 24.91
CA LYS A 436 -11.34 47.49 25.86
C LYS A 436 -11.19 49.01 25.95
N VAL A 437 -11.69 49.58 27.03
CA VAL A 437 -11.60 51.01 27.30
C VAL A 437 -10.14 51.40 27.51
N GLN A 438 -9.68 52.42 26.78
CA GLN A 438 -8.34 52.98 26.96
C GLN A 438 -8.37 54.27 27.76
N ALA A 439 -9.30 55.15 27.44
CA ALA A 439 -9.48 56.43 28.12
C ALA A 439 -10.97 56.78 28.21
N LEU A 440 -11.32 57.41 29.33
CA LEU A 440 -12.64 57.97 29.57
C LEU A 440 -12.42 59.46 29.85
N GLU A 441 -12.82 60.30 28.92
CA GLU A 441 -12.79 61.76 29.07
C GLU A 441 -14.22 62.22 29.39
N ALA A 442 -14.38 63.07 30.40
CA ALA A 442 -15.68 63.60 30.78
C ALA A 442 -15.54 65.09 31.10
N ASP A 443 -16.11 65.92 30.23
CA ASP A 443 -16.15 67.37 30.44
C ASP A 443 -17.45 67.74 31.16
N THR A 444 -17.31 68.36 32.33
CA THR A 444 -18.44 68.92 33.10
C THR A 444 -18.58 70.40 32.82
N TYR A 445 -19.75 70.84 32.37
CA TYR A 445 -20.12 72.26 32.41
C TYR A 445 -20.63 72.61 33.81
N CYS A 446 -19.72 72.96 34.72
CA CYS A 446 -20.09 73.48 36.03
C CYS A 446 -20.25 75.01 35.97
N PRO A 447 -21.45 75.58 36.19
CA PRO A 447 -21.57 77.01 36.42
C PRO A 447 -20.83 77.38 37.73
N PRO A 448 -20.13 78.53 37.80
CA PRO A 448 -19.23 78.88 38.90
C PRO A 448 -19.89 79.12 40.28
N SER A 449 -21.22 78.96 40.39
CA SER A 449 -21.98 79.27 41.60
C SER A 449 -22.21 78.08 42.55
N GLU A 450 -21.83 76.86 42.20
CA GLU A 450 -22.06 75.68 43.05
C GLU A 450 -20.76 75.12 43.62
N THR A 451 -20.57 75.31 44.93
CA THR A 451 -19.45 74.73 45.68
C THR A 451 -19.68 73.23 45.91
N GLY A 452 -19.07 72.41 45.06
CA GLY A 452 -18.71 71.02 45.39
C GLY A 452 -19.81 69.97 45.29
N SER A 453 -20.58 69.94 44.19
CA SER A 453 -21.47 68.81 43.90
C SER A 453 -20.70 67.63 43.27
N TYR A 454 -20.80 66.44 43.87
CA TYR A 454 -20.34 65.19 43.27
C TYR A 454 -21.46 64.63 42.38
N LYS A 455 -21.20 64.47 41.08
CA LYS A 455 -22.07 63.74 40.16
C LYS A 455 -21.44 62.41 39.80
N LYS A 456 -22.21 61.33 39.89
CA LYS A 456 -21.77 59.98 39.49
C LYS A 456 -22.11 59.75 38.02
N LEU A 457 -21.11 59.49 37.19
CA LEU A 457 -21.29 58.98 35.84
C LEU A 457 -21.61 57.48 35.91
N ASN A 458 -22.77 57.08 35.38
CA ASN A 458 -23.11 55.66 35.21
C ASN A 458 -23.04 55.37 33.71
N LEU A 459 -22.11 54.50 33.31
CA LEU A 459 -22.06 53.95 31.96
C LEU A 459 -22.83 52.64 31.97
N GLU A 460 -23.74 52.46 31.01
CA GLU A 460 -24.51 51.23 30.87
C GLU A 460 -23.81 50.25 29.92
N GLU A 461 -24.12 48.96 30.04
CA GLU A 461 -23.63 47.93 29.12
C GLU A 461 -23.96 48.27 27.65
N ALA A 462 -25.13 48.89 27.43
CA ALA A 462 -25.55 49.40 26.12
C ALA A 462 -24.59 50.43 25.51
N ASP A 463 -23.92 51.27 26.33
CA ASP A 463 -22.93 52.24 25.85
C ASP A 463 -21.68 51.53 25.32
N PHE A 464 -21.32 50.39 25.93
CA PHE A 464 -20.22 49.55 25.49
C PHE A 464 -20.59 48.67 24.28
N GLU A 465 -21.83 48.20 24.20
CA GLU A 465 -22.35 47.52 23.02
C GLU A 465 -22.39 48.47 21.80
N ALA A 466 -22.72 49.75 22.02
CA ALA A 466 -22.68 50.76 20.97
C ALA A 466 -21.27 50.95 20.39
N LEU A 467 -20.21 50.86 21.21
CA LEU A 467 -18.81 50.84 20.73
C LEU A 467 -18.56 49.65 19.79
N VAL A 468 -19.07 48.46 20.14
CA VAL A 468 -18.91 47.25 19.34
C VAL A 468 -19.74 47.31 18.04
N GLN A 469 -20.94 47.88 18.09
CA GLN A 469 -21.81 48.02 16.92
C GLN A 469 -21.32 49.09 15.95
N GLN A 470 -20.77 50.21 16.45
CA GLN A 470 -20.20 51.27 15.62
C GLN A 470 -18.87 50.89 14.96
N ALA A 471 -18.16 49.89 15.53
CA ALA A 471 -17.02 49.26 14.88
C ALA A 471 -17.50 48.43 13.67
N ASN A 472 -17.93 49.11 12.60
CA ASN A 472 -18.30 48.54 11.30
C ASN A 472 -17.06 47.92 10.67
N PHE A 473 -16.80 46.66 11.01
CA PHE A 473 -15.53 46.05 10.68
C PHE A 473 -15.64 44.95 9.62
N ASN A 474 -14.69 44.97 8.70
CA ASN A 474 -14.57 43.99 7.62
C ASN A 474 -13.48 42.98 7.97
N LYS A 475 -13.76 41.67 7.81
CA LYS A 475 -12.79 40.57 7.89
C LYS A 475 -11.46 40.87 7.19
N ALA A 476 -11.50 41.59 6.06
CA ALA A 476 -10.32 42.03 5.31
C ALA A 476 -9.36 42.95 6.11
N GLN A 477 -9.87 43.79 7.00
CA GLN A 477 -9.04 44.67 7.81
C GLN A 477 -8.37 43.92 8.97
N VAL A 478 -8.99 42.86 9.53
CA VAL A 478 -8.34 41.98 10.53
C VAL A 478 -7.23 41.21 9.82
N GLN A 479 -7.58 40.63 8.67
CA GLN A 479 -6.69 39.88 7.80
C GLN A 479 -5.40 40.64 7.48
N ALA A 480 -5.50 41.94 7.16
CA ALA A 480 -4.35 42.78 6.83
C ALA A 480 -3.37 43.02 7.99
N ARG A 481 -3.79 42.76 9.25
CA ARG A 481 -2.97 42.99 10.45
C ARG A 481 -2.33 41.73 11.00
N LEU A 482 -2.81 40.56 10.57
CA LEU A 482 -2.27 39.29 11.02
C LEU A 482 -0.81 39.14 10.56
N LYS A 483 0.06 38.82 11.52
CA LYS A 483 1.47 38.50 11.22
C LYS A 483 1.59 37.08 10.67
N PRO A 484 2.55 36.81 9.76
CA PRO A 484 2.85 35.46 9.29
C PRO A 484 3.08 34.48 10.43
N PHE A 485 2.69 33.22 10.24
CA PHE A 485 2.93 32.16 11.18
C PHE A 485 4.43 31.91 11.40
N LYS A 486 4.81 31.59 12.64
CA LYS A 486 6.18 31.18 12.96
C LYS A 486 6.43 29.75 12.49
N LYS A 487 7.69 29.41 12.18
CA LYS A 487 8.14 28.06 11.80
C LYS A 487 7.61 26.93 12.72
N ALA A 488 7.45 27.21 14.02
CA ALA A 488 6.94 26.24 14.99
C ALA A 488 5.55 25.69 14.63
N ILE A 489 4.70 26.51 13.99
CA ILE A 489 3.38 26.09 13.52
C ILE A 489 3.51 25.06 12.39
N GLY A 490 4.36 25.32 11.39
CA GLY A 490 4.64 24.34 10.32
C GLY A 490 5.17 23.01 10.86
N LEU A 491 6.01 23.04 11.90
CA LEU A 491 6.49 21.83 12.58
C LEU A 491 5.37 21.06 13.31
N ALA A 492 4.40 21.76 13.91
CA ALA A 492 3.27 21.12 14.58
C ALA A 492 2.36 20.35 13.61
N TYR A 493 2.28 20.80 12.35
CA TYR A 493 1.49 20.13 11.30
C TYR A 493 2.23 19.02 10.56
N ARG A 494 3.52 18.79 10.87
CA ARG A 494 4.35 17.74 10.24
C ARG A 494 3.67 16.37 10.27
N SER A 495 3.13 15.94 11.41
CA SER A 495 2.51 14.61 11.56
C SER A 495 1.24 14.45 10.72
N HIS A 496 0.47 15.51 10.53
CA HIS A 496 -0.74 15.50 9.71
C HIS A 496 -0.38 15.40 8.23
N LEU A 497 0.60 16.18 7.78
CA LEU A 497 1.08 16.15 6.40
C LEU A 497 1.74 14.81 6.05
N ILE A 498 2.49 14.20 6.98
CA ILE A 498 3.02 12.84 6.79
C ILE A 498 1.88 11.87 6.54
N LYS A 499 0.82 11.86 7.35
CA LYS A 499 -0.31 10.93 7.15
C LYS A 499 -1.01 11.09 5.80
N ILE A 500 -1.03 12.29 5.23
CA ILE A 500 -1.62 12.55 3.91
C ILE A 500 -0.73 12.00 2.79
N LEU A 501 0.59 12.11 2.93
CA LEU A 501 1.55 11.83 1.87
C LEU A 501 2.18 10.44 1.97
N GLU A 502 2.24 9.87 3.17
CA GLU A 502 2.82 8.55 3.46
C GLU A 502 2.22 7.45 2.59
N PRO A 503 0.88 7.40 2.33
CA PRO A 503 0.33 6.46 1.38
C PRO A 503 1.03 6.57 0.02
N ALA A 504 1.21 7.79 -0.51
CA ALA A 504 1.84 8.05 -1.80
C ALA A 504 3.29 7.52 -1.88
N VAL A 505 4.07 7.67 -0.80
CA VAL A 505 5.54 7.44 -0.80
C VAL A 505 6.00 6.18 -0.05
N SER A 506 5.09 5.34 0.43
CA SER A 506 5.40 4.12 1.20
C SER A 506 5.49 2.84 0.35
N LEU A 507 5.43 2.95 -0.98
CA LEU A 507 5.57 1.78 -1.83
C LEU A 507 6.98 1.20 -1.78
N PRO A 508 7.15 -0.14 -1.92
CA PRO A 508 8.46 -0.79 -1.83
C PRO A 508 9.53 -0.27 -2.80
N LEU A 509 9.11 0.42 -3.87
CA LEU A 509 9.99 0.99 -4.90
C LEU A 509 10.01 2.53 -4.89
N SER A 510 9.24 3.18 -4.02
CA SER A 510 9.20 4.64 -3.97
C SER A 510 10.34 5.19 -3.12
N CYS A 511 11.36 5.68 -3.81
CA CYS A 511 12.50 6.36 -3.22
C CYS A 511 12.29 7.88 -3.15
N TYR A 512 11.15 8.33 -2.62
CA TYR A 512 10.82 9.74 -2.60
C TYR A 512 10.83 10.30 -1.18
N ASP A 513 11.69 11.30 -0.96
CA ASP A 513 11.64 12.09 0.26
C ASP A 513 10.45 13.04 0.23
N VAL A 514 10.02 13.48 1.40
CA VAL A 514 8.93 14.44 1.53
C VAL A 514 9.42 15.66 2.29
N ARG A 515 9.25 16.84 1.69
CA ARG A 515 9.61 18.14 2.26
C ARG A 515 8.41 19.07 2.31
N LEU A 516 8.35 19.87 3.37
CA LEU A 516 7.42 20.98 3.52
C LEU A 516 8.17 22.29 3.27
N GLU A 517 7.70 23.07 2.32
CA GLU A 517 8.08 24.47 2.12
C GLU A 517 7.04 25.35 2.82
N PHE A 518 7.42 25.89 3.99
CA PHE A 518 6.58 26.74 4.82
C PHE A 518 7.16 28.15 4.91
N GLY A 519 6.58 29.08 4.15
CA GLY A 519 7.17 30.41 3.94
C GLY A 519 8.56 30.29 3.33
N ARG A 520 9.59 30.72 4.05
CA ARG A 520 11.01 30.59 3.63
C ARG A 520 11.72 29.35 4.19
N HIS A 521 11.01 28.50 4.92
CA HIS A 521 11.60 27.36 5.61
C HIS A 521 11.36 26.07 4.86
N ARG A 522 12.42 25.27 4.71
CA ARG A 522 12.34 23.88 4.25
C ARG A 522 12.39 22.96 5.47
N ILE A 523 11.39 22.11 5.60
CA ILE A 523 11.24 21.20 6.74
C ILE A 523 11.14 19.77 6.18
N PRO A 524 12.05 18.85 6.53
CA PRO A 524 11.90 17.45 6.14
C PRO A 524 10.70 16.84 6.88
N LEU A 525 9.81 16.21 6.12
CA LEU A 525 8.65 15.50 6.67
C LEU A 525 8.99 14.02 6.83
N LEU A 526 9.41 13.37 5.74
CA LEU A 526 9.77 11.96 5.66
C LEU A 526 11.07 11.80 4.86
N GLU A 527 12.00 11.02 5.40
CA GLU A 527 13.20 10.58 4.69
C GLU A 527 13.04 9.09 4.41
N THR A 528 13.12 8.71 3.13
CA THR A 528 12.95 7.31 2.73
C THR A 528 14.32 6.63 2.66
N ALA A 529 14.53 5.62 3.50
CA ALA A 529 15.75 4.82 3.44
C ALA A 529 15.67 3.85 2.27
N CYS A 530 16.17 4.24 1.10
CA CYS A 530 16.26 3.33 -0.04
C CYS A 530 17.36 2.30 0.17
N VAL A 531 16.95 1.06 0.44
CA VAL A 531 17.84 -0.10 0.33
C VAL A 531 17.85 -0.48 -1.15
N HIS A 532 18.90 -0.06 -1.87
CA HIS A 532 19.15 -0.45 -3.26
C HIS A 532 19.81 -1.83 -3.35
#